data_AF-A0A7S2QHK9-F1
#
_entry.id   AF-A0A7S2QHK9-F1
#
_cell.length_a   1.000
_cell.length_b   1.000
_cell.length_c   1.000
_cell.angle_alpha   90.00
_cell.angle_beta   90.00
_cell.angle_gamma   90.00
#
_symmetry.space_group_name_H-M   'P 1'
#
loop_
_entity.id
_entity.type
_entity.pdbx_description
1 polymer ?
#
loop_
_entity_poly.entity_id
_entity_poly.type
_entity_poly.pdbx_seq_one_letter_code
_entity_poly.pdbx_strand_id
1 'polypeptide(L)'
;MPPKAADPKAKAKAAPKKKAEKKEEEDESTRVPAPDRAAHDAELAKIQGAIDEFQKKQADLAKRIAERSGGKEEFFAKKAELRAQLDEFSGKINALVARKSEIQKDIGDKKQEGLEMKQSLQKMKKSIGYTDEKDIDERIASIEFKMWTDTNSLKAEKEMLKEIAELKKNRPKVSKLGQMEQSLANHDAGGGHRQN
;
A
#
# COMPACT_ATOMS: atom_id res chain seq x y z
N MET A 1 14.20 -33.52 42.56
CA MET A 1 14.99 -34.51 43.32
C MET A 1 14.22 -35.82 43.31
N PRO A 2 14.79 -36.95 42.88
CA PRO A 2 14.18 -38.28 43.04
C PRO A 2 14.37 -38.79 44.47
N PRO A 3 13.38 -39.49 45.03
CA PRO A 3 13.61 -40.89 45.44
C PRO A 3 12.35 -41.78 45.31
N LYS A 4 12.38 -43.11 45.44
CA LYS A 4 13.41 -44.17 45.27
C LYS A 4 12.68 -45.51 45.48
N ALA A 5 12.93 -46.51 44.63
CA ALA A 5 12.38 -47.87 44.84
C ALA A 5 13.07 -48.59 46.00
N ALA A 6 12.31 -49.36 46.80
CA ALA A 6 12.85 -50.24 47.85
C ALA A 6 11.85 -51.33 48.31
N ASP A 7 11.75 -52.41 47.55
CA ASP A 7 11.57 -53.77 48.09
C ASP A 7 12.96 -54.37 48.40
N PRO A 8 13.11 -55.53 49.07
CA PRO A 8 12.21 -56.22 50.00
C PRO A 8 12.93 -56.60 51.32
N LYS A 9 12.27 -57.32 52.25
CA LYS A 9 12.98 -58.05 53.33
C LYS A 9 12.37 -59.42 53.59
N ALA A 10 13.23 -60.45 53.62
CA ALA A 10 12.86 -61.87 53.64
C ALA A 10 13.34 -62.60 54.92
N LYS A 11 13.04 -63.92 54.99
CA LYS A 11 13.47 -64.95 55.98
C LYS A 11 12.61 -64.99 57.26
N ALA A 12 12.23 -66.14 57.85
CA ALA A 12 12.29 -67.58 57.49
C ALA A 12 11.21 -68.35 58.32
N LYS A 13 11.15 -69.67 58.61
CA LYS A 13 12.11 -70.80 58.50
C LYS A 13 11.37 -72.18 58.61
N ALA A 14 11.85 -73.19 57.85
CA ALA A 14 11.91 -74.65 58.10
C ALA A 14 10.89 -75.34 59.07
N ALA A 15 10.03 -76.28 58.64
CA ALA A 15 10.28 -77.72 58.28
C ALA A 15 10.36 -78.66 59.52
N PRO A 16 9.94 -79.97 59.49
CA PRO A 16 10.09 -80.93 58.37
C PRO A 16 8.96 -81.98 58.11
N LYS A 17 9.25 -82.89 57.16
CA LYS A 17 8.41 -83.93 56.49
C LYS A 17 7.92 -85.11 57.36
N LYS A 18 6.86 -85.79 56.90
CA LYS A 18 6.79 -87.26 56.77
C LYS A 18 5.89 -87.70 55.57
N LYS A 19 6.03 -88.96 55.14
CA LYS A 19 5.49 -89.56 53.89
C LYS A 19 4.47 -90.68 54.20
N ALA A 20 3.66 -91.01 53.18
CA ALA A 20 2.78 -92.19 53.07
C ALA A 20 1.55 -92.19 54.02
N GLU A 21 0.41 -92.82 53.69
CA GLU A 21 0.12 -93.76 52.59
C GLU A 21 -1.33 -93.59 52.05
N LYS A 22 -1.69 -94.39 51.04
CA LYS A 22 -2.88 -94.23 50.18
C LYS A 22 -4.04 -95.13 50.65
N LYS A 23 -5.27 -94.61 50.74
CA LYS A 23 -6.52 -95.32 50.35
C LYS A 23 -7.76 -94.43 50.35
N GLU A 24 -8.74 -94.87 49.56
CA GLU A 24 -9.92 -94.13 49.11
C GLU A 24 -10.84 -93.61 50.23
N GLU A 25 -11.40 -92.41 50.02
CA GLU A 25 -12.85 -92.17 50.04
C GLU A 25 -13.15 -90.93 49.17
N GLU A 26 -14.32 -90.90 48.54
CA GLU A 26 -14.70 -89.91 47.52
C GLU A 26 -15.15 -88.59 48.16
N ASP A 27 -14.73 -87.44 47.61
CA ASP A 27 -15.59 -86.25 47.59
C ASP A 27 -15.29 -85.36 46.37
N GLU A 28 -16.33 -84.72 45.87
CA GLU A 28 -16.46 -84.35 44.46
C GLU A 28 -16.39 -82.84 44.25
N SER A 29 -15.32 -82.38 43.60
CA SER A 29 -15.24 -81.09 42.90
C SER A 29 -15.55 -79.80 43.69
N THR A 30 -14.51 -79.02 43.98
CA THR A 30 -14.60 -77.54 43.90
C THR A 30 -13.79 -77.03 42.72
N ARG A 31 -14.09 -77.59 41.53
CA ARG A 31 -13.79 -76.94 40.25
C ARG A 31 -14.63 -75.67 40.22
N VAL A 32 -14.01 -74.50 40.08
CA VAL A 32 -14.74 -73.22 39.89
C VAL A 32 -15.77 -73.44 38.77
N PRO A 33 -17.06 -73.12 38.99
CA PRO A 33 -18.11 -73.42 38.03
C PRO A 33 -17.76 -72.84 36.66
N ALA A 34 -18.03 -73.60 35.59
CA ALA A 34 -17.74 -73.16 34.24
C ALA A 34 -18.47 -71.82 33.98
N PRO A 35 -17.79 -70.80 33.41
CA PRO A 35 -18.44 -69.53 33.09
C PRO A 35 -19.71 -69.75 32.28
N ASP A 36 -20.80 -69.08 32.68
CA ASP A 36 -22.06 -69.11 31.94
C ASP A 36 -21.84 -68.44 30.57
N ARG A 37 -21.57 -69.28 29.57
CA ARG A 37 -21.31 -68.82 28.20
C ARG A 37 -22.52 -68.12 27.61
N ALA A 38 -23.75 -68.54 27.96
CA ALA A 38 -24.94 -67.91 27.42
C ALA A 38 -25.13 -66.50 27.97
N ALA A 39 -24.90 -66.30 29.27
CA ALA A 39 -24.91 -64.95 29.86
C ALA A 39 -23.77 -64.08 29.31
N HIS A 40 -22.55 -64.62 29.22
CA HIS A 40 -21.38 -63.93 28.68
C HIS A 40 -21.54 -63.53 27.21
N ASP A 41 -22.04 -64.44 26.36
CA ASP A 41 -22.27 -64.16 24.94
C ASP A 41 -23.42 -63.15 24.74
N ALA A 42 -24.43 -63.15 25.62
CA ALA A 42 -25.48 -62.13 25.63
C ALA A 42 -24.97 -60.75 26.08
N GLU A 43 -23.98 -60.68 26.98
CA GLU A 43 -23.29 -59.44 27.32
C GLU A 43 -22.37 -58.96 26.20
N LEU A 44 -21.59 -59.86 25.57
CA LEU A 44 -20.80 -59.55 24.38
C LEU A 44 -21.67 -59.03 23.23
N ALA A 45 -22.84 -59.61 22.99
CA ALA A 45 -23.77 -59.14 21.95
C ALA A 45 -24.30 -57.72 22.23
N LYS A 46 -24.60 -57.39 23.50
CA LYS A 46 -24.98 -56.01 23.91
C LYS A 46 -23.82 -55.03 23.74
N ILE A 47 -22.60 -55.44 24.14
CA ILE A 47 -21.39 -54.63 23.99
C ILE A 47 -21.08 -54.40 22.50
N GLN A 48 -21.20 -55.42 21.66
CA GLN A 48 -21.00 -55.29 20.21
C GLN A 48 -22.07 -54.37 19.57
N GLY A 49 -23.34 -54.52 19.94
CA GLY A 49 -24.40 -53.61 19.48
C GLY A 49 -24.13 -52.14 19.87
N ALA A 50 -23.65 -51.90 21.09
CA ALA A 50 -23.24 -50.57 21.53
C ALA A 50 -22.00 -50.05 20.76
N ILE A 51 -21.02 -50.90 20.48
CA ILE A 51 -19.85 -50.58 19.64
C ILE A 51 -20.30 -50.18 18.23
N ASP A 52 -21.18 -50.96 17.59
CA ASP A 52 -21.70 -50.68 16.24
C ASP A 52 -22.49 -49.36 16.20
N GLU A 53 -23.26 -49.06 17.25
CA GLU A 53 -23.93 -47.76 17.41
C GLU A 53 -22.92 -46.60 17.56
N PHE A 54 -21.89 -46.76 18.39
CA PHE A 54 -20.87 -45.72 18.58
C PHE A 54 -20.02 -45.51 17.32
N GLN A 55 -19.70 -46.56 16.57
CA GLN A 55 -19.03 -46.46 15.27
C GLN A 55 -19.88 -45.70 14.25
N LYS A 56 -21.20 -45.96 14.18
CA LYS A 56 -22.13 -45.18 13.33
C LYS A 56 -22.16 -43.71 13.73
N LYS A 57 -22.32 -43.41 15.03
CA LYS A 57 -22.31 -42.04 15.58
C LYS A 57 -20.98 -41.33 15.29
N GLN A 58 -19.85 -42.03 15.38
CA GLN A 58 -18.52 -41.51 15.05
C GLN A 58 -18.38 -41.21 13.55
N ALA A 59 -18.85 -42.09 12.67
CA ALA A 59 -18.83 -41.88 11.22
C ALA A 59 -19.69 -40.67 10.80
N ASP A 60 -20.86 -40.49 11.40
CA ASP A 60 -21.75 -39.37 11.09
C ASP A 60 -21.24 -38.03 11.64
N LEU A 61 -20.58 -38.04 12.81
CA LEU A 61 -19.85 -36.87 13.31
C LEU A 61 -18.65 -36.52 12.41
N ALA A 62 -17.90 -37.52 11.94
CA ALA A 62 -16.78 -37.31 11.02
C ALA A 62 -17.23 -36.67 9.69
N LYS A 63 -18.34 -37.14 9.10
CA LYS A 63 -18.94 -36.50 7.90
C LYS A 63 -19.33 -35.04 8.14
N ARG A 64 -20.06 -34.75 9.24
CA ARG A 64 -20.45 -33.38 9.61
C ARG A 64 -19.26 -32.46 9.86
N ILE A 65 -18.16 -33.00 10.39
CA ILE A 65 -16.90 -32.25 10.54
C ILE A 65 -16.29 -31.97 9.17
N ALA A 66 -16.20 -32.97 8.28
CA ALA A 66 -15.62 -32.85 6.95
C ALA A 66 -16.37 -31.84 6.07
N GLU A 67 -17.71 -31.92 6.04
CA GLU A 67 -18.60 -30.97 5.35
C GLU A 67 -18.35 -29.52 5.83
N ARG A 68 -18.23 -29.33 7.15
CA ARG A 68 -17.99 -28.03 7.76
C ARG A 68 -16.53 -27.55 7.68
N SER A 69 -15.57 -28.42 7.39
CA SER A 69 -14.17 -28.04 7.14
C SER A 69 -13.93 -27.65 5.68
N GLY A 70 -14.53 -28.34 4.71
CA GLY A 70 -14.33 -28.02 3.28
C GLY A 70 -14.69 -26.57 2.95
N GLY A 71 -15.86 -26.10 3.40
CA GLY A 71 -16.27 -24.71 3.22
C GLY A 71 -15.42 -23.66 3.95
N LYS A 72 -14.61 -24.05 4.96
CA LYS A 72 -13.68 -23.11 5.62
C LYS A 72 -12.49 -22.81 4.75
N GLU A 73 -11.92 -23.81 4.08
CA GLU A 73 -10.71 -23.64 3.27
C GLU A 73 -10.98 -22.70 2.09
N GLU A 74 -12.10 -22.91 1.38
CA GLU A 74 -12.58 -21.95 0.36
C GLU A 74 -12.83 -20.55 0.91
N PHE A 75 -13.42 -20.42 2.09
CA PHE A 75 -13.67 -19.12 2.73
C PHE A 75 -12.36 -18.41 3.07
N PHE A 76 -11.36 -19.12 3.60
CA PHE A 76 -10.04 -18.56 3.89
C PHE A 76 -9.29 -18.20 2.61
N ALA A 77 -9.37 -19.02 1.55
CA ALA A 77 -8.80 -18.70 0.23
C ALA A 77 -9.42 -17.43 -0.36
N LYS A 78 -10.75 -17.36 -0.47
CA LYS A 78 -11.47 -16.17 -0.97
C LYS A 78 -11.22 -14.93 -0.09
N LYS A 79 -11.10 -15.09 1.23
CA LYS A 79 -10.73 -13.99 2.15
C LYS A 79 -9.29 -13.52 1.95
N ALA A 80 -8.34 -14.43 1.68
CA ALA A 80 -6.96 -14.07 1.38
C ALA A 80 -6.85 -13.36 0.03
N GLU A 81 -7.56 -13.84 -0.99
CA GLU A 81 -7.65 -13.21 -2.31
C GLU A 81 -8.23 -11.79 -2.24
N LEU A 82 -9.41 -11.63 -1.60
CA LEU A 82 -10.02 -10.31 -1.39
C LEU A 82 -9.11 -9.36 -0.60
N ARG A 83 -8.31 -9.88 0.34
CA ARG A 83 -7.33 -9.06 1.08
C ARG A 83 -6.15 -8.65 0.19
N ALA A 84 -5.62 -9.57 -0.61
CA ALA A 84 -4.56 -9.25 -1.58
C ALA A 84 -5.04 -8.20 -2.62
N GLN A 85 -6.28 -8.32 -3.11
CA GLN A 85 -6.90 -7.32 -3.98
C GLN A 85 -7.06 -5.96 -3.28
N LEU A 86 -7.50 -5.93 -2.01
CA LEU A 86 -7.59 -4.69 -1.22
C LEU A 86 -6.22 -4.04 -1.03
N ASP A 87 -5.17 -4.82 -0.73
CA ASP A 87 -3.82 -4.32 -0.57
C ASP A 87 -3.25 -3.78 -1.92
N GLU A 88 -3.54 -4.46 -3.04
CA GLU A 88 -3.19 -4.00 -4.39
C GLU A 88 -3.91 -2.69 -4.78
N PHE A 89 -5.23 -2.61 -4.55
CA PHE A 89 -6.00 -1.39 -4.83
C PHE A 89 -5.58 -0.23 -3.91
N SER A 90 -5.27 -0.50 -2.64
CA SER A 90 -4.71 0.49 -1.71
C SER A 90 -3.37 1.02 -2.22
N GLY A 91 -2.47 0.14 -2.69
CA GLY A 91 -1.23 0.53 -3.34
C GLY A 91 -1.44 1.43 -4.57
N LYS A 92 -2.36 1.06 -5.46
CA LYS A 92 -2.73 1.87 -6.64
C LYS A 92 -3.30 3.24 -6.26
N ILE A 93 -4.18 3.29 -5.24
CA ILE A 93 -4.74 4.55 -4.72
C ILE A 93 -3.63 5.45 -4.17
N ASN A 94 -2.72 4.91 -3.36
CA ASN A 94 -1.61 5.68 -2.81
C ASN A 94 -0.69 6.24 -3.91
N ALA A 95 -0.38 5.45 -4.94
CA ALA A 95 0.40 5.90 -6.09
C ALA A 95 -0.32 7.01 -6.90
N LEU A 96 -1.64 6.89 -7.12
CA LEU A 96 -2.44 7.92 -7.79
C LEU A 96 -2.56 9.20 -6.95
N VAL A 97 -2.69 9.09 -5.63
CA VAL A 97 -2.71 10.23 -4.71
C VAL A 97 -1.36 10.95 -4.69
N ALA A 98 -0.24 10.20 -4.66
CA ALA A 98 1.10 10.75 -4.76
C ALA A 98 1.28 11.53 -6.07
N ARG A 99 1.04 10.89 -7.23
CA ARG A 99 1.14 11.53 -8.56
C ARG A 99 0.20 12.74 -8.69
N LYS A 100 -1.01 12.68 -8.11
CA LYS A 100 -1.93 13.83 -8.07
C LYS A 100 -1.33 14.98 -7.25
N SER A 101 -0.74 14.70 -6.08
CA SER A 101 -0.15 15.72 -5.22
C SER A 101 1.07 16.38 -5.86
N GLU A 102 1.91 15.62 -6.56
CA GLU A 102 3.03 16.12 -7.37
C GLU A 102 2.53 17.03 -8.49
N ILE A 103 1.58 16.57 -9.31
CA ILE A 103 0.97 17.39 -10.38
C ILE A 103 0.32 18.66 -9.81
N GLN A 104 -0.38 18.58 -8.68
CA GLN A 104 -0.98 19.76 -8.05
C GLN A 104 0.07 20.75 -7.54
N LYS A 105 1.21 20.27 -7.02
CA LYS A 105 2.34 21.11 -6.65
C LYS A 105 2.98 21.76 -7.87
N ASP A 106 3.31 20.99 -8.91
CA ASP A 106 3.87 21.48 -10.16
C ASP A 106 2.99 22.55 -10.84
N ILE A 107 1.66 22.37 -10.79
CA ILE A 107 0.69 23.39 -11.27
C ILE A 107 0.75 24.65 -10.40
N GLY A 108 0.87 24.50 -9.07
CA GLY A 108 0.99 25.62 -8.13
C GLY A 108 2.27 26.42 -8.39
N ASP A 109 3.41 25.74 -8.46
CA ASP A 109 4.73 26.33 -8.68
C ASP A 109 4.77 27.03 -10.05
N LYS A 110 4.33 26.37 -11.14
CA LYS A 110 4.25 26.99 -12.49
C LYS A 110 3.29 28.19 -12.57
N LYS A 111 2.21 28.20 -11.79
CA LYS A 111 1.31 29.36 -11.71
C LYS A 111 1.96 30.52 -10.96
N GLN A 112 2.69 30.23 -9.88
CA GLN A 112 3.41 31.24 -9.11
C GLN A 112 4.54 31.86 -9.96
N GLU A 113 5.36 31.04 -10.62
CA GLU A 113 6.36 31.49 -11.59
C GLU A 113 5.73 32.34 -12.71
N GLY A 114 4.60 31.90 -13.26
CA GLY A 114 3.86 32.65 -14.28
C GLY A 114 3.36 34.01 -13.79
N LEU A 115 2.90 34.11 -12.54
CA LEU A 115 2.48 35.37 -11.92
C LEU A 115 3.68 36.30 -11.66
N GLU A 116 4.80 35.77 -11.16
CA GLU A 116 6.03 36.53 -10.94
C GLU A 116 6.63 37.04 -12.25
N MET A 117 6.62 36.22 -13.30
CA MET A 117 7.00 36.59 -14.66
C MET A 117 6.07 37.69 -15.22
N LYS A 118 4.75 37.56 -15.06
CA LYS A 118 3.78 38.62 -15.44
C LYS A 118 4.08 39.93 -14.70
N GLN A 119 4.35 39.88 -13.39
CA GLN A 119 4.68 41.06 -12.60
C GLN A 119 6.03 41.69 -13.00
N SER A 120 7.04 40.89 -13.31
CA SER A 120 8.35 41.39 -13.75
C SER A 120 8.26 42.06 -15.12
N LEU A 121 7.53 41.46 -16.07
CA LEU A 121 7.21 42.06 -17.37
C LEU A 121 6.49 43.40 -17.21
N GLN A 122 5.45 43.48 -16.37
CA GLN A 122 4.72 44.72 -16.13
C GLN A 122 5.61 45.82 -15.51
N LYS A 123 6.55 45.46 -14.62
CA LYS A 123 7.55 46.40 -14.09
C LYS A 123 8.52 46.89 -15.17
N MET A 124 9.03 45.99 -16.02
CA MET A 124 9.93 46.37 -17.13
C MET A 124 9.23 47.22 -18.20
N LYS A 125 7.99 46.87 -18.57
CA LYS A 125 7.14 47.63 -19.51
C LYS A 125 6.91 49.05 -19.02
N LYS A 126 6.57 49.22 -17.73
CA LYS A 126 6.49 50.55 -17.07
C LYS A 126 7.82 51.30 -17.01
N SER A 127 8.94 50.60 -16.81
CA SER A 127 10.27 51.22 -16.75
C SER A 127 10.81 51.67 -18.10
N ILE A 128 10.34 51.11 -19.21
CA ILE A 128 10.77 51.49 -20.57
C ILE A 128 9.80 52.50 -21.17
N GLY A 129 8.50 52.43 -20.85
CA GLY A 129 7.50 53.40 -21.29
C GLY A 129 7.00 53.23 -22.73
N TYR A 130 7.63 52.35 -23.52
CA TYR A 130 7.25 52.02 -24.90
C TYR A 130 6.72 50.60 -25.00
N THR A 131 5.71 50.42 -25.85
CA THR A 131 5.02 49.16 -26.10
C THR A 131 5.64 48.38 -27.25
N ASP A 132 5.93 49.04 -28.36
CA ASP A 132 6.45 48.42 -29.58
C ASP A 132 7.77 49.05 -30.04
N GLU A 133 8.55 48.29 -30.81
CA GLU A 133 9.77 48.81 -31.47
C GLU A 133 9.44 49.94 -32.45
N LYS A 134 8.25 49.89 -33.07
CA LYS A 134 7.77 50.91 -34.01
C LYS A 134 7.58 52.27 -33.34
N ASP A 135 7.00 52.30 -32.14
CA ASP A 135 6.81 53.52 -31.35
C ASP A 135 8.15 54.23 -31.09
N ILE A 136 9.20 53.43 -30.83
CA ILE A 136 10.57 53.92 -30.62
C ILE A 136 11.16 54.47 -31.92
N ASP A 137 11.02 53.74 -33.03
CA ASP A 137 11.57 54.16 -34.34
C ASP A 137 10.85 55.40 -34.90
N GLU A 138 9.52 55.48 -34.75
CA GLU A 138 8.72 56.67 -35.08
C GLU A 138 9.09 57.87 -34.20
N ARG A 139 9.32 57.65 -32.90
CA ARG A 139 9.79 58.71 -32.00
C ARG A 139 11.18 59.21 -32.41
N ILE A 140 12.12 58.32 -32.71
CA ILE A 140 13.45 58.68 -33.23
C ILE A 140 13.32 59.50 -34.52
N ALA A 141 12.54 59.02 -35.49
CA ALA A 141 12.31 59.72 -36.76
C ALA A 141 11.69 61.12 -36.55
N SER A 142 10.76 61.27 -35.61
CA SER A 142 10.16 62.58 -35.28
C SER A 142 11.17 63.57 -34.70
N ILE A 143 12.13 63.09 -33.89
CA ILE A 143 13.19 63.92 -33.31
C ILE A 143 14.24 64.27 -34.37
N GLU A 144 14.66 63.28 -35.18
CA GLU A 144 15.62 63.47 -36.26
C GLU A 144 15.08 64.44 -37.33
N PHE A 145 13.80 64.32 -37.71
CA PHE A 145 13.12 65.29 -38.58
C PHE A 145 13.09 66.69 -37.96
N LYS A 146 12.67 66.82 -36.69
CA LYS A 146 12.63 68.10 -35.99
C LYS A 146 14.01 68.76 -35.87
N MET A 147 15.07 67.98 -35.67
CA MET A 147 16.44 68.48 -35.67
C MET A 147 16.89 68.99 -37.06
N TRP A 148 16.37 68.42 -38.14
CA TRP A 148 16.67 68.83 -39.51
C TRP A 148 15.85 70.04 -40.00
N THR A 149 14.59 70.19 -39.54
CA THR A 149 13.69 71.25 -40.02
C THR A 149 13.65 72.50 -39.14
N ASP A 150 13.80 72.34 -37.82
CA ASP A 150 13.56 73.43 -36.88
C ASP A 150 14.87 74.03 -36.36
N THR A 151 14.89 75.36 -36.21
CA THR A 151 15.99 76.07 -35.55
C THR A 151 15.97 75.84 -34.03
N ASN A 152 16.61 74.75 -33.59
CA ASN A 152 16.69 74.37 -32.19
C ASN A 152 17.86 75.07 -31.47
N SER A 153 17.72 75.31 -30.17
CA SER A 153 18.85 75.78 -29.37
C SER A 153 19.86 74.66 -29.12
N LEU A 154 21.14 75.02 -28.99
CA LEU A 154 22.26 74.11 -28.66
C LEU A 154 22.05 73.29 -27.37
N LYS A 155 21.13 73.70 -26.48
CA LYS A 155 20.70 72.93 -25.32
C LYS A 155 19.63 71.89 -25.70
N ALA A 156 18.58 72.32 -26.42
CA ALA A 156 17.50 71.45 -26.86
C ALA A 156 18.00 70.34 -27.80
N GLU A 157 18.92 70.67 -28.72
CA GLU A 157 19.54 69.71 -29.63
C GLU A 157 20.34 68.62 -28.86
N LYS A 158 21.06 69.00 -27.80
CA LYS A 158 21.74 68.06 -26.91
C LYS A 158 20.77 67.20 -26.07
N GLU A 159 19.59 67.70 -25.75
CA GLU A 159 18.54 66.93 -25.07
C GLU A 159 17.90 65.92 -26.05
N MET A 160 17.62 66.33 -27.29
CA MET A 160 17.13 65.46 -28.36
C MET A 160 18.12 64.33 -28.71
N LEU A 161 19.41 64.62 -28.81
CA LEU A 161 20.45 63.60 -29.04
C LEU A 161 20.57 62.61 -27.89
N LYS A 162 20.35 63.03 -26.63
CA LYS A 162 20.28 62.12 -25.47
C LYS A 162 19.04 61.23 -25.55
N GLU A 163 17.88 61.80 -25.87
CA GLU A 163 16.63 61.06 -26.05
C GLU A 163 16.81 59.97 -27.13
N ILE A 164 17.35 60.32 -28.30
CA ILE A 164 17.68 59.35 -29.37
C ILE A 164 18.63 58.24 -28.88
N ALA A 165 19.65 58.57 -28.10
CA ALA A 165 20.59 57.58 -27.56
C ALA A 165 19.94 56.62 -26.54
N GLU A 166 19.06 57.13 -25.68
CA GLU A 166 18.31 56.32 -24.71
C GLU A 166 17.26 55.43 -25.41
N LEU A 167 16.56 55.96 -26.41
CA LEU A 167 15.62 55.24 -27.26
C LEU A 167 16.31 54.09 -28.00
N LYS A 168 17.44 54.34 -28.68
CA LYS A 168 18.25 53.31 -29.36
C LYS A 168 18.77 52.24 -28.38
N LYS A 169 19.07 52.60 -27.12
CA LYS A 169 19.46 51.66 -26.04
C LYS A 169 18.28 50.84 -25.48
N ASN A 170 17.06 51.37 -25.54
CA ASN A 170 15.85 50.70 -25.03
C ASN A 170 15.16 49.83 -26.09
N ARG A 171 15.31 50.14 -27.38
CA ARG A 171 14.80 49.36 -28.53
C ARG A 171 14.99 47.83 -28.41
N PRO A 172 16.20 47.28 -28.17
CA PRO A 172 16.39 45.82 -28.05
C PRO A 172 15.74 45.22 -26.79
N LYS A 173 15.48 46.03 -25.75
CA LYS A 173 14.78 45.56 -24.53
C LYS A 173 13.29 45.38 -24.81
N VAL A 174 12.67 46.29 -25.57
CA VAL A 174 11.26 46.14 -25.99
C VAL A 174 11.08 44.87 -26.82
N SER A 175 11.99 44.62 -27.77
CA SER A 175 12.03 43.36 -28.55
C SER A 175 12.00 42.11 -27.65
N LYS A 176 12.90 42.07 -26.65
CA LYS A 176 12.98 40.96 -25.69
C LYS A 176 11.76 40.85 -24.78
N LEU A 177 11.14 41.97 -24.41
CA LEU A 177 9.86 41.97 -23.67
C LEU A 177 8.72 41.39 -24.51
N GLY A 178 8.59 41.78 -25.78
CA GLY A 178 7.58 41.22 -26.69
C GLY A 178 7.71 39.70 -26.83
N GLN A 179 8.94 39.21 -27.02
CA GLN A 179 9.23 37.76 -27.06
C GLN A 179 8.86 37.04 -25.76
N MET A 180 9.15 37.66 -24.61
CA MET A 180 8.86 37.09 -23.30
C MET A 180 7.35 37.14 -22.97
N GLU A 181 6.64 38.21 -23.37
CA GLU A 181 5.18 38.36 -23.25
C GLU A 181 4.45 37.32 -24.13
N GLN A 182 4.92 37.10 -25.36
CA GLN A 182 4.39 36.08 -26.26
C GLN A 182 4.67 34.64 -25.77
N SER A 183 5.87 34.39 -25.23
CA SER A 183 6.21 33.09 -24.62
C SER A 183 5.33 32.78 -23.41
N LEU A 184 5.05 33.79 -22.58
CA LEU A 184 4.23 33.66 -21.37
C LEU A 184 2.74 33.48 -21.70
N ALA A 185 2.23 34.15 -22.74
CA ALA A 185 0.88 33.92 -23.26
C ALA A 185 0.69 32.48 -23.77
N ASN A 186 1.68 31.94 -24.48
CA ASN A 186 1.67 30.56 -24.96
C ASN A 186 1.73 29.53 -23.80
N HIS A 187 2.43 29.85 -22.72
CA HIS A 187 2.51 29.00 -21.53
C HIS A 187 1.19 28.98 -20.73
N ASP A 188 0.55 30.15 -20.57
CA ASP A 188 -0.71 30.33 -19.83
C ASP A 188 -1.91 29.67 -20.53
N ALA A 189 -1.89 29.56 -21.87
CA ALA A 189 -2.92 28.94 -22.70
C ALA A 189 -3.05 27.40 -22.56
N GLY A 190 -2.45 26.79 -21.53
CA GLY A 190 -2.61 25.37 -21.20
C GLY A 190 -1.79 24.40 -22.06
N GLY A 191 -0.81 24.88 -22.83
CA GLY A 191 0.07 24.03 -23.65
C GLY A 191 0.88 23.01 -22.84
N GLY A 192 1.31 23.38 -21.63
CA GLY A 192 2.18 22.57 -20.77
C GLY A 192 1.51 21.39 -20.02
N HIS A 193 0.31 20.96 -20.42
CA HIS A 193 -0.44 19.87 -19.76
C HIS A 193 -1.09 18.85 -20.70
N ARG A 194 -0.83 18.92 -22.02
CA ARG A 194 -1.36 17.97 -23.01
C ARG A 194 -0.39 16.87 -23.45
N GLN A 195 0.78 16.77 -22.81
CA GLN A 195 1.79 15.76 -23.09
C GLN A 195 2.17 15.06 -21.78
N ASN A 196 1.49 13.92 -21.50
CA ASN A 196 1.91 12.76 -20.68
C ASN A 196 0.70 11.87 -20.33
#